data_AF-D7IKH3-F1
#
_entry.id   AF-D7IKH3-F1
#
_cell.length_a   1.000
_cell.length_b   1.000
_cell.length_c   1.000
_cell.angle_alpha   90.00
_cell.angle_beta   90.00
_cell.angle_gamma   90.00
#
_symmetry.space_group_name_H-M   'P 1'
#
loop_
_entity.id
_entity.type
_entity.pdbx_description
1 polymer ?
#
loop_
_entity_poly.entity_id
_entity_poly.type
_entity_poly.pdbx_seq_one_letter_code
_entity_poly.pdbx_strand_id
1 'polypeptide(L)'
;MGTRGAFLFPDYQRPLKILIMPDKQHHTPTGELSYYGLSLLSYLKDSHPELIAESEFIAERADSAAQAYSEAIRSGCNHIEAEEIAREELCRGLHFSPYNTLVNILWREFEAEIPEDTARQAALRLLPLCRGVLEKYDLTDDFADTPDYELFYTELTGTVQILLEDGIQ
;
A
#
# COMPACT_ATOMS: atom_id res chain seq x y z
N MET A 1 -14.22 45.96 -44.13
CA MET A 1 -14.19 44.54 -44.56
C MET A 1 -12.95 43.90 -43.97
N GLY A 2 -13.10 43.14 -42.89
CA GLY A 2 -12.01 42.45 -42.21
C GLY A 2 -12.34 40.96 -42.12
N THR A 3 -11.46 40.13 -42.64
CA THR A 3 -11.49 38.67 -42.62
C THR A 3 -11.07 38.15 -41.25
N ARG A 4 -11.88 37.28 -40.63
CA ARG A 4 -11.41 36.33 -39.61
C ARG A 4 -12.22 35.04 -39.71
N GLY A 5 -11.51 33.95 -39.98
CA GLY A 5 -12.07 32.61 -40.12
C GLY A 5 -12.60 32.07 -38.80
N ALA A 6 -13.73 31.39 -38.88
CA ALA A 6 -14.23 30.55 -37.80
C ALA A 6 -13.86 29.10 -38.10
N PHE A 7 -13.11 28.53 -37.16
CA PHE A 7 -12.72 27.13 -37.09
C PHE A 7 -13.96 26.23 -37.11
N LEU A 8 -13.97 25.24 -38.02
CA LEU A 8 -14.87 24.10 -37.98
C LEU A 8 -14.43 23.17 -36.84
N PHE A 9 -15.29 22.97 -35.85
CA PHE A 9 -15.14 21.92 -34.84
C PHE A 9 -15.41 20.55 -35.50
N PRO A 10 -14.53 19.54 -35.37
CA PRO A 10 -14.86 18.20 -35.79
C PRO A 10 -15.72 17.51 -34.73
N ASP A 11 -16.86 16.98 -35.16
CA ASP A 11 -17.74 16.06 -34.43
C ASP A 11 -16.95 14.89 -33.83
N TYR A 12 -16.91 14.80 -32.50
CA TYR A 12 -16.50 13.60 -31.78
C TYR A 12 -17.67 12.63 -31.66
N GLN A 13 -17.96 11.93 -32.76
CA GLN A 13 -18.82 10.75 -32.72
C GLN A 13 -18.10 9.60 -33.42
N ARG A 14 -17.30 8.85 -32.66
CA ARG A 14 -16.83 7.51 -33.05
C ARG A 14 -17.15 6.53 -31.93
N PRO A 15 -17.76 5.37 -32.25
CA PRO A 15 -18.06 4.38 -31.23
C PRO A 15 -16.76 3.78 -30.67
N LEU A 16 -16.72 3.56 -29.35
CA LEU A 16 -15.67 2.77 -28.68
C LEU A 16 -15.68 1.36 -29.28
N LYS A 17 -14.70 1.08 -30.15
CA LYS A 17 -14.34 -0.30 -30.46
C LYS A 17 -13.66 -0.87 -29.22
N ILE A 18 -14.36 -1.75 -28.52
CA ILE A 18 -13.76 -2.65 -27.52
C ILE A 18 -12.66 -3.42 -28.24
N LEU A 19 -11.41 -3.03 -27.99
CA LEU A 19 -10.25 -3.78 -28.43
C LEU A 19 -10.13 -4.97 -27.48
N ILE A 20 -10.64 -6.12 -27.89
CA ILE A 20 -10.29 -7.40 -27.26
C ILE A 20 -8.78 -7.54 -27.44
N MET A 21 -8.03 -7.33 -26.36
CA MET A 21 -6.59 -7.57 -26.35
C MET A 21 -6.36 -9.08 -26.30
N PRO A 22 -5.53 -9.65 -27.18
CA PRO A 22 -5.16 -11.05 -27.08
C PRO A 22 -4.25 -11.24 -25.86
N ASP A 23 -4.49 -12.35 -25.15
CA ASP A 23 -3.64 -12.89 -24.09
C ASP A 23 -2.17 -12.80 -24.50
N LYS A 24 -1.46 -11.84 -23.91
CA LYS A 24 -0.01 -11.73 -23.97
C LYS A 24 0.45 -11.62 -22.54
N GLN A 25 1.11 -12.67 -22.08
CA GLN A 25 1.95 -12.67 -20.89
C GLN A 25 2.79 -11.39 -20.89
N HIS A 26 2.39 -10.40 -20.10
CA HIS A 26 3.18 -9.22 -19.84
C HIS A 26 4.21 -9.58 -18.77
N HIS A 27 5.20 -10.40 -19.14
CA HIS A 27 6.50 -10.18 -18.52
C HIS A 27 6.99 -8.85 -19.10
N THR A 28 6.91 -7.77 -18.33
CA THR A 28 7.61 -6.52 -18.65
C THR A 28 9.00 -6.60 -18.04
N PRO A 29 10.03 -7.08 -18.78
CA PRO A 29 11.39 -6.77 -18.39
C PRO A 29 11.60 -5.27 -18.68
N THR A 30 12.20 -4.56 -17.72
CA THR A 30 12.65 -3.15 -17.76
C THR A 30 11.68 -2.10 -17.17
N GLY A 31 11.75 -1.91 -15.85
CA GLY A 31 11.79 -0.60 -15.19
C GLY A 31 10.50 0.21 -14.97
N GLU A 32 9.44 0.00 -15.74
CA GLU A 32 8.15 0.67 -15.52
C GLU A 32 7.17 -0.27 -14.82
N LEU A 33 6.71 0.13 -13.63
CA LEU A 33 5.71 -0.62 -12.87
C LEU A 33 4.35 -0.58 -13.59
N SER A 34 3.61 -1.68 -13.54
CA SER A 34 2.23 -1.75 -13.97
C SER A 34 1.34 -0.81 -13.13
N TYR A 35 0.09 -0.57 -13.57
CA TYR A 35 -0.88 0.22 -12.80
C TYR A 35 -0.99 -0.26 -11.34
N TYR A 36 -1.19 -1.57 -11.14
CA TYR A 36 -1.25 -2.15 -9.80
C TYR A 36 0.09 -2.07 -9.05
N GLY A 37 1.22 -2.18 -9.76
CA GLY A 37 2.54 -2.00 -9.14
C GLY A 37 2.77 -0.58 -8.63
N LEU A 38 2.35 0.44 -9.39
CA LEU A 38 2.40 1.84 -8.95
C LEU A 38 1.45 2.10 -7.77
N SER A 39 0.24 1.55 -7.83
CA SER A 39 -0.76 1.68 -6.75
C SER A 39 -0.25 1.05 -5.45
N LEU A 40 0.29 -0.18 -5.52
CA LEU A 40 0.88 -0.83 -4.36
C LEU A 40 2.10 -0.08 -3.83
N LEU A 41 3.01 0.36 -4.71
CA LEU A 41 4.16 1.15 -4.28
C LEU A 41 3.74 2.44 -3.56
N SER A 42 2.68 3.10 -4.03
CA SER A 42 2.12 4.27 -3.35
C SER A 42 1.58 3.91 -1.97
N TYR A 43 0.88 2.78 -1.85
CA TYR A 43 0.35 2.30 -0.57
C TYR A 43 1.47 1.96 0.42
N LEU A 44 2.47 1.18 0.00
CA LEU A 44 3.60 0.76 0.84
C LEU A 44 4.41 1.96 1.36
N LYS A 45 4.51 3.05 0.60
CA LYS A 45 5.19 4.28 1.07
C LYS A 45 4.62 4.84 2.35
N ASP A 46 3.31 4.74 2.52
CA ASP A 46 2.61 5.33 3.64
C ASP A 46 2.47 4.36 4.82
N SER A 47 2.37 3.05 4.55
CA SER A 47 2.05 2.02 5.56
C SER A 47 3.11 0.95 5.78
N HIS A 48 3.90 0.57 4.78
CA HIS A 48 4.89 -0.51 4.88
C HIS A 48 6.20 -0.15 4.18
N PRO A 49 6.86 0.93 4.63
CA PRO A 49 8.03 1.46 3.95
C PRO A 49 9.21 0.47 3.88
N GLU A 50 9.25 -0.52 4.78
CA GLU A 50 10.20 -1.64 4.78
C GLU A 50 10.04 -2.58 3.58
N LEU A 51 8.86 -2.61 2.94
CA LEU A 51 8.58 -3.45 1.78
C LEU A 51 8.80 -2.75 0.43
N ILE A 52 9.07 -1.44 0.43
CA ILE A 52 9.27 -0.66 -0.82
C ILE A 52 10.43 -1.19 -1.67
N ALA A 53 11.47 -1.72 -1.01
CA ALA A 53 12.65 -2.25 -1.68
C ALA A 53 12.44 -3.67 -2.24
N GLU A 54 11.37 -4.36 -1.83
CA GLU A 54 11.06 -5.73 -2.22
C GLU A 54 10.40 -5.77 -3.61
N SER A 55 11.21 -5.52 -4.63
CA SER A 55 10.74 -5.42 -6.03
C SER A 55 10.03 -6.68 -6.54
N GLU A 56 10.46 -7.87 -6.10
CA GLU A 56 9.82 -9.15 -6.45
C GLU A 56 8.44 -9.26 -5.81
N PHE A 57 8.32 -8.94 -4.52
CA PHE A 57 7.04 -8.88 -3.82
C PHE A 57 6.04 -7.95 -4.51
N ILE A 58 6.48 -6.75 -4.88
CA ILE A 58 5.63 -5.76 -5.56
C ILE A 58 5.17 -6.28 -6.93
N ALA A 59 6.07 -6.89 -7.70
CA ALA A 59 5.76 -7.43 -9.02
C ALA A 59 4.76 -8.59 -8.93
N GLU A 60 5.02 -9.58 -8.08
CA GLU A 60 4.14 -10.73 -7.87
C GLU A 60 2.75 -10.30 -7.41
N ARG A 61 2.69 -9.33 -6.51
CA ARG A 61 1.41 -8.82 -5.99
C ARG A 61 0.62 -8.05 -7.04
N ALA A 62 1.30 -7.24 -7.85
CA ALA A 62 0.67 -6.52 -8.95
C ALA A 62 0.14 -7.47 -10.03
N ASP A 63 0.87 -8.54 -10.34
CA ASP A 63 0.44 -9.57 -11.29
C ASP A 63 -0.76 -10.35 -10.75
N SER A 64 -0.77 -10.72 -9.45
CA SER A 64 -1.92 -11.37 -8.80
C SER A 64 -3.18 -10.50 -8.88
N ALA A 65 -3.08 -9.20 -8.57
CA ALA A 65 -4.19 -8.27 -8.66
C ALA A 65 -4.70 -8.12 -10.12
N ALA A 66 -3.80 -8.03 -11.09
CA ALA A 66 -4.16 -7.98 -12.51
C ALA A 66 -4.89 -9.25 -12.99
N GLN A 67 -4.46 -10.41 -12.49
CA GLN A 67 -5.12 -11.68 -12.75
C GLN A 67 -6.51 -11.73 -12.12
N ALA A 68 -6.64 -11.34 -10.85
CA ALA A 68 -7.92 -11.30 -10.12
C ALA A 68 -8.94 -10.38 -10.82
N TYR A 69 -8.50 -9.20 -11.27
CA TYR A 69 -9.31 -8.31 -12.11
C TYR A 69 -9.81 -9.01 -13.38
N SER A 70 -8.89 -9.63 -14.12
CA SER A 70 -9.19 -10.27 -15.41
C SER A 70 -10.15 -11.45 -15.26
N GLU A 71 -10.02 -12.21 -14.18
CA GLU A 71 -10.90 -13.32 -13.83
C GLU A 71 -12.29 -12.83 -13.42
N ALA A 72 -12.39 -11.74 -12.66
CA ALA A 72 -13.66 -11.13 -12.30
C ALA A 72 -14.43 -10.63 -13.54
N ILE A 73 -13.75 -9.92 -14.45
CA ILE A 73 -14.35 -9.49 -15.73
C ILE A 73 -14.83 -10.70 -16.55
N ARG A 74 -14.02 -11.77 -16.63
CA ARG A 74 -14.39 -13.00 -17.34
C ARG A 74 -15.60 -13.70 -16.71
N SER A 75 -15.77 -13.56 -15.41
CA SER A 75 -16.89 -14.12 -14.64
C SER A 75 -18.15 -13.26 -14.72
N GLY A 76 -18.11 -12.12 -15.42
CA GLY A 76 -19.25 -11.25 -15.67
C GLY A 76 -19.38 -10.07 -14.71
N CYS A 77 -18.41 -9.85 -13.81
CA CYS A 77 -18.36 -8.65 -12.98
C CYS A 77 -18.18 -7.40 -13.84
N ASN A 78 -18.70 -6.28 -13.35
CA ASN A 78 -18.41 -4.99 -13.97
C ASN A 78 -17.02 -4.46 -13.53
N HIS A 79 -16.55 -3.39 -14.16
CA HIS A 79 -15.22 -2.84 -13.91
C HIS A 79 -15.00 -2.35 -12.46
N ILE A 80 -16.05 -1.88 -11.77
CA ILE A 80 -15.96 -1.43 -10.38
C ILE A 80 -15.75 -2.65 -9.46
N GLU A 81 -16.59 -3.66 -9.60
CA GLU A 81 -16.49 -4.90 -8.81
C GLU A 81 -15.15 -5.62 -9.03
N ALA A 82 -14.71 -5.69 -10.29
CA ALA A 82 -13.42 -6.30 -10.62
C ALA A 82 -12.24 -5.52 -10.02
N GLU A 83 -12.31 -4.18 -9.99
CA GLU A 83 -11.28 -3.35 -9.35
C GLU A 83 -11.28 -3.52 -7.83
N GLU A 84 -12.44 -3.66 -7.20
CA GLU A 84 -12.53 -3.96 -5.76
C GLU A 84 -11.87 -5.30 -5.44
N ILE A 85 -12.15 -6.35 -6.21
CA ILE A 85 -11.53 -7.68 -6.04
C ILE A 85 -10.01 -7.59 -6.22
N ALA A 86 -9.55 -6.88 -7.26
CA ALA A 86 -8.12 -6.70 -7.50
C ALA A 86 -7.44 -5.93 -6.37
N ARG A 87 -8.09 -4.89 -5.83
CA ARG A 87 -7.57 -4.09 -4.71
C ARG A 87 -7.50 -4.91 -3.42
N GLU A 88 -8.49 -5.73 -3.13
CA GLU A 88 -8.45 -6.64 -1.98
C GLU A 88 -7.27 -7.62 -2.10
N GLU A 89 -7.08 -8.22 -3.27
CA GLU A 89 -5.94 -9.11 -3.50
C GLU A 89 -4.59 -8.36 -3.40
N LEU A 90 -4.53 -7.12 -3.91
CA LEU A 90 -3.36 -6.25 -3.85
C LEU A 90 -2.93 -5.93 -2.41
N CYS A 91 -3.89 -5.64 -1.53
CA CYS A 91 -3.65 -5.21 -0.15
C CYS A 91 -3.73 -6.33 0.89
N ARG A 92 -4.05 -7.56 0.48
CA ARG A 92 -4.19 -8.71 1.38
C ARG A 92 -2.93 -8.97 2.21
N GLY A 93 -3.10 -9.08 3.52
CA GLY A 93 -2.02 -9.23 4.49
C GLY A 93 -1.23 -7.94 4.75
N LEU A 94 -1.70 -6.79 4.25
CA LEU A 94 -1.08 -5.48 4.44
C LEU A 94 -2.01 -4.48 5.14
N HIS A 95 -3.23 -4.87 5.53
CA HIS A 95 -4.15 -3.93 6.18
C HIS A 95 -3.66 -3.51 7.56
N PHE A 96 -3.10 -4.46 8.32
CA PHE A 96 -2.42 -4.15 9.56
C PHE A 96 -0.98 -3.72 9.30
N SER A 97 -0.57 -2.57 9.83
CA SER A 97 0.77 -2.00 9.65
C SER A 97 1.45 -1.78 11.00
N PRO A 98 2.47 -2.59 11.35
CA PRO A 98 3.26 -2.39 12.56
C PRO A 98 3.97 -1.02 12.56
N TYR A 99 4.40 -0.58 11.37
CA TYR A 99 4.98 0.75 11.18
C TYR A 99 4.01 1.87 11.58
N ASN A 100 2.76 1.85 11.08
CA ASN A 100 1.77 2.86 11.42
C ASN A 100 1.37 2.80 12.89
N THR A 101 1.28 1.60 13.48
CA THR A 101 1.05 1.46 14.92
C THR A 101 2.17 2.10 15.71
N LEU A 102 3.43 1.90 15.30
CA LEU A 102 4.59 2.49 15.95
C LEU A 102 4.61 4.02 15.80
N VAL A 103 4.27 4.56 14.63
CA VAL A 103 4.09 6.02 14.44
C VAL A 103 3.03 6.57 15.38
N ASN A 104 1.90 5.87 15.53
CA ASN A 104 0.82 6.29 16.43
C ASN A 104 1.25 6.24 17.91
N ILE A 105 2.00 5.21 18.33
CA ILE A 105 2.57 5.13 19.68
C ILE A 105 3.51 6.31 19.93
N LEU A 106 4.42 6.59 19.00
CA LEU A 106 5.37 7.70 19.13
C LEU A 106 4.67 9.05 19.26
N TRP A 107 3.61 9.26 18.50
CA TRP A 107 2.78 10.45 18.64
C TRP A 107 2.10 10.48 20.01
N ARG A 108 1.35 9.43 20.37
CA ARG A 108 0.45 9.49 21.55
C ARG A 108 1.16 9.42 22.89
N GLU A 109 2.18 8.59 22.97
CA GLU A 109 2.80 8.21 24.24
C GLU A 109 4.16 8.87 24.44
N PHE A 110 4.80 9.37 23.37
CA PHE A 110 6.18 9.88 23.39
C PHE A 110 6.34 11.25 22.68
N GLU A 111 5.28 12.07 22.61
CA GLU A 111 5.35 13.40 21.96
C GLU A 111 6.38 14.34 22.59
N ALA A 112 6.70 14.16 23.89
CA ALA A 112 7.66 14.99 24.61
C ALA A 112 9.11 14.65 24.23
N GLU A 113 9.37 13.40 23.89
CA GLU A 113 10.67 12.87 23.51
C GLU A 113 10.89 12.93 21.99
N ILE A 114 9.85 12.63 21.21
CA ILE A 114 9.89 12.55 19.75
C ILE A 114 8.77 13.43 19.17
N PRO A 115 9.13 14.59 18.60
CA PRO A 115 8.19 15.45 17.89
C PRO A 115 7.50 14.74 16.71
N GLU A 116 6.25 15.10 16.45
CA GLU A 116 5.39 14.51 15.42
C GLU A 116 6.02 14.49 14.02
N ASP A 117 6.74 15.56 13.65
CA ASP A 117 7.41 15.70 12.35
C ASP A 117 8.55 14.70 12.15
N THR A 118 9.11 14.17 13.24
CA THR A 118 10.16 13.15 13.23
C THR A 118 9.66 11.74 13.54
N ALA A 119 8.42 11.58 14.01
CA ALA A 119 7.84 10.30 14.43
C ALA A 119 7.90 9.22 13.35
N ARG A 120 7.60 9.58 12.08
CA ARG A 120 7.71 8.65 10.94
C ARG A 120 9.13 8.15 10.73
N GLN A 121 10.12 9.04 10.81
CA GLN A 121 11.53 8.66 10.66
C GLN A 121 12.02 7.84 11.86
N ALA A 122 11.58 8.16 13.07
CA ALA A 122 11.90 7.38 14.26
C ALA A 122 11.28 5.98 14.21
N ALA A 123 10.01 5.85 13.81
CA ALA A 123 9.35 4.56 13.61
C ALA A 123 10.11 3.66 12.62
N LEU A 124 10.59 4.21 11.50
CA LEU A 124 11.42 3.47 10.55
C LEU A 124 12.69 2.88 11.19
N ARG A 125 13.34 3.62 12.10
CA ARG A 125 14.56 3.16 12.78
C ARG A 125 14.27 2.16 13.89
N LEU A 126 13.14 2.31 14.58
CA LEU A 126 12.73 1.48 15.71
C LEU A 126 12.09 0.16 15.26
N LEU A 127 11.42 0.13 14.11
CA LEU A 127 10.69 -1.04 13.63
C LEU A 127 11.56 -2.33 13.60
N PRO A 128 12.80 -2.32 13.05
CA PRO A 128 13.65 -3.52 13.07
C PRO A 128 14.07 -3.97 14.47
N LEU A 129 14.12 -3.06 15.44
CA LEU A 129 14.51 -3.34 16.83
C LEU A 129 13.35 -3.93 17.63
N CYS A 130 12.12 -3.65 17.22
CA CYS A 130 10.90 -4.18 17.83
C CYS A 130 10.56 -5.60 17.36
N ARG A 131 11.37 -6.20 16.47
CA ARG A 131 11.12 -7.54 15.88
C ARG A 131 10.75 -8.61 16.90
N GLY A 132 11.40 -8.61 18.07
CA GLY A 132 11.12 -9.58 19.12
C GLY A 132 9.71 -9.50 19.71
N VAL A 133 9.03 -8.35 19.62
CA VAL A 133 7.60 -8.21 19.96
C VAL A 133 6.75 -8.60 18.76
N LEU A 134 7.08 -8.10 17.56
CA LEU A 134 6.31 -8.35 16.33
C LEU A 134 6.13 -9.86 16.07
N GLU A 135 7.18 -10.66 16.27
CA GLU A 135 7.19 -12.11 16.01
C GLU A 135 6.35 -12.93 17.02
N LYS A 136 5.86 -12.32 18.10
CA LYS A 136 4.98 -13.01 19.07
C LYS A 136 3.52 -13.08 18.63
N TYR A 137 3.12 -12.24 17.68
CA TYR A 137 1.73 -12.06 17.28
C TYR A 137 1.54 -12.48 15.82
N ASP A 138 0.34 -13.00 15.53
CA ASP A 138 -0.09 -13.24 14.16
C ASP A 138 -0.77 -11.97 13.63
N LEU A 139 -0.01 -11.14 12.93
CA LEU A 139 -0.42 -9.80 12.51
C LEU A 139 -1.26 -9.86 11.21
N THR A 140 -2.45 -10.45 11.32
CA THR A 140 -3.43 -10.55 10.23
C THR A 140 -4.05 -9.20 9.88
N ASP A 141 -4.76 -9.13 8.74
CA ASP A 141 -5.42 -7.90 8.28
C ASP A 141 -6.41 -7.31 9.29
N ASP A 142 -7.10 -8.16 10.03
CA ASP A 142 -8.07 -7.82 11.07
C ASP A 142 -7.46 -7.72 12.47
N PHE A 143 -6.12 -7.80 12.60
CA PHE A 143 -5.45 -7.86 13.90
C PHE A 143 -5.83 -6.70 14.84
N ALA A 144 -6.02 -5.49 14.30
CA ALA A 144 -6.43 -4.31 15.07
C ALA A 144 -7.81 -4.45 15.76
N ASP A 145 -8.67 -5.33 15.25
CA ASP A 145 -10.00 -5.60 15.82
C ASP A 145 -9.99 -6.78 16.79
N THR A 146 -8.83 -7.41 17.00
CA THR A 146 -8.68 -8.54 17.91
C THR A 146 -8.39 -8.08 19.35
N PRO A 147 -8.71 -8.90 20.37
CA PRO A 147 -8.31 -8.61 21.76
C PRO A 147 -6.80 -8.51 21.97
N ASP A 148 -6.00 -9.15 21.12
CA ASP A 148 -4.54 -9.19 21.24
C ASP A 148 -3.89 -7.86 20.85
N TYR A 149 -4.61 -6.99 20.13
CA TYR A 149 -4.12 -5.68 19.74
C TYR A 149 -3.74 -4.80 20.94
N GLU A 150 -4.54 -4.80 22.01
CA GLU A 150 -4.26 -3.99 23.21
C GLU A 150 -3.00 -4.47 23.94
N LEU A 151 -2.79 -5.79 23.97
CA LEU A 151 -1.59 -6.39 24.54
C LEU A 151 -0.36 -6.04 23.67
N PHE A 152 -0.48 -6.18 22.36
CA PHE A 152 0.54 -5.79 21.40
C PHE A 152 0.93 -4.33 21.53
N TYR A 153 -0.05 -3.42 21.59
CA TYR A 153 0.16 -1.98 21.74
C TYR A 153 0.91 -1.67 23.05
N THR A 154 0.53 -2.33 24.14
CA THR A 154 1.18 -2.15 25.45
C THR A 154 2.63 -2.67 25.44
N GLU A 155 2.86 -3.88 24.92
CA GLU A 155 4.21 -4.46 24.82
C GLU A 155 5.12 -3.64 23.91
N LEU A 156 4.58 -3.16 22.79
CA LEU A 156 5.33 -2.33 21.84
C LEU A 156 5.68 -0.97 22.46
N THR A 157 4.74 -0.32 23.14
CA THR A 157 4.99 0.92 23.89
C THR A 157 6.09 0.74 24.94
N GLY A 158 6.02 -0.32 25.75
CA GLY A 158 7.06 -0.61 26.75
C GLY A 158 8.43 -0.89 26.13
N THR A 159 8.46 -1.56 24.98
CA THR A 159 9.70 -1.81 24.23
C THR A 159 10.30 -0.50 23.70
N VAL A 160 9.48 0.39 23.15
CA VAL A 160 9.91 1.72 22.70
C VAL A 160 10.48 2.52 23.87
N GLN A 161 9.81 2.53 25.02
CA GLN A 161 10.29 3.24 26.21
C GLN A 161 11.71 2.78 26.58
N ILE A 162 11.95 1.47 26.65
CA ILE A 162 13.28 0.90 26.96
C ILE A 162 14.32 1.33 25.91
N LEU A 163 13.96 1.27 24.62
CA LEU A 163 14.87 1.66 23.54
C LEU A 163 15.25 3.16 23.56
N LEU A 164 14.33 4.02 23.99
CA LEU A 164 14.60 5.46 24.16
C LEU A 164 15.49 5.72 25.39
N GLU A 165 15.26 5.00 26.49
CA GLU A 165 16.08 5.10 27.71
C GLU A 165 17.52 4.58 27.48
N ASP A 166 17.70 3.52 26.68
CA ASP A 166 18.99 2.91 26.37
C ASP A 166 19.84 3.70 25.35
N GLY A 167 19.34 4.86 24.86
CA GLY A 167 20.16 5.85 24.16
C GLY A 167 20.13 5.78 22.64
N ILE A 168 19.02 5.37 22.03
CA ILE A 168 18.78 5.63 20.60
C ILE A 168 18.38 7.11 20.44
N GLN A 169 19.37 8.00 20.48
CA GLN A 169 19.24 9.41 20.07
C GLN A 169 19.53 9.55 18.57
#